data_AF-A0A800BP50-F1
#
_entry.id   AF-A0A800BP50-F1
#
_cell.length_a   1.000
_cell.length_b   1.000
_cell.length_c   1.000
_cell.angle_alpha   90.00
_cell.angle_beta   90.00
_cell.angle_gamma   90.00
#
_symmetry.space_group_name_H-M   'P 1'
#
loop_
_entity.id
_entity.type
_entity.pdbx_description
1 polymer ?
#
loop_
_entity_poly.entity_id
_entity_poly.type
_entity_poly.pdbx_seq_one_letter_code
_entity_poly.pdbx_strand_id
1 'polypeptide(L)'
;MRHLSSGPGHGYWETKSAQGLERRRSKALSKEFKSIDQVVERMSEAGYVADKALGTVLFLAHSLEKPLFLEGEPGVGKTEVAIVMSRIFHTKLIRLQCYEGLDATTALYEWNYPKQLLHIRLQEQGGLSKTEIERAIFSEKFLIKRPLLEAIQMSEDRPPVLLIDEIDRSDEEFEAFLLEVLSDFQITIPEIGTIRARKRPMVVVTSNRTRDVHDALKRRCLYHWIDYPSLEKEYQIIMKHLPTINAEFALQVAAFVQRLRGEDLLKRPGISETLDWARALMTMEVFELNGEIVLETLGCLLKYHEDLKKFREEIWGEKEKRRAYLE
;
A
#
# COMPACT_ATOMS: atom_id res chain seq x y z
N MET A 1 14.98 -25.71 66.44
CA MET A 1 15.43 -24.48 65.73
C MET A 1 16.52 -24.93 64.76
N ARG A 2 16.31 -25.29 63.47
CA ARG A 2 15.81 -24.53 62.29
C ARG A 2 16.43 -23.11 62.28
N HIS A 3 17.24 -22.62 61.34
CA HIS A 3 17.40 -22.77 59.87
C HIS A 3 18.85 -22.36 59.48
N LEU A 4 19.60 -23.11 58.65
CA LEU A 4 19.73 -23.09 57.17
C LEU A 4 20.66 -22.01 56.57
N SER A 5 21.61 -22.54 55.78
CA SER A 5 22.63 -21.98 54.89
C SER A 5 22.12 -21.15 53.71
N SER A 6 22.91 -20.17 53.26
CA SER A 6 22.79 -19.58 51.91
C SER A 6 24.18 -19.26 51.31
N GLY A 7 24.47 -19.92 50.18
CA GLY A 7 25.54 -19.59 49.25
C GLY A 7 25.14 -18.49 48.23
N PRO A 8 25.94 -18.27 47.18
CA PRO A 8 26.19 -16.95 46.57
C PRO A 8 25.26 -16.61 45.39
N GLY A 9 24.86 -15.35 45.24
CA GLY A 9 24.21 -14.80 44.03
C GLY A 9 25.12 -13.75 43.37
N HIS A 10 25.63 -13.98 42.15
CA HIS A 10 24.99 -13.81 40.83
C HIS A 10 24.80 -12.35 40.37
N GLY A 11 25.44 -12.04 39.23
CA GLY A 11 24.87 -11.15 38.22
C GLY A 11 25.35 -9.69 38.19
N TYR A 12 26.60 -9.44 37.82
CA TYR A 12 27.07 -8.11 37.39
C TYR A 12 27.61 -8.16 35.94
N TRP A 13 26.80 -8.64 35.00
CA TRP A 13 27.02 -8.43 33.57
C TRP A 13 25.65 -8.29 32.88
N GLU A 14 25.59 -7.43 31.85
CA GLU A 14 24.47 -7.25 30.90
C GLU A 14 23.33 -6.27 31.25
N THR A 15 23.60 -4.96 31.13
CA THR A 15 22.56 -3.99 30.71
C THR A 15 23.08 -2.85 29.80
N LYS A 16 24.38 -2.79 29.48
CA LYS A 16 24.96 -1.70 28.65
C LYS A 16 24.98 -1.98 27.13
N SER A 17 24.56 -3.16 26.67
CA SER A 17 24.62 -3.55 25.26
C SER A 17 23.33 -3.28 24.47
N ALA A 18 22.14 -3.39 25.08
CA ALA A 18 20.86 -3.24 24.38
C ALA A 18 20.57 -1.79 23.96
N GLN A 19 20.74 -0.81 24.86
CA GLN A 19 20.49 0.61 24.56
C GLN A 19 21.48 1.20 23.54
N GLY A 20 22.71 0.68 23.48
CA GLY A 20 23.72 1.07 22.50
C GLY A 20 23.46 0.50 21.10
N LEU A 21 22.87 -0.70 21.03
CA LEU A 21 22.49 -1.36 19.77
C LEU A 21 21.22 -0.73 19.19
N GLU A 22 20.23 -0.38 20.02
CA GLU A 22 19.01 0.35 19.60
C GLU A 22 19.32 1.76 19.10
N ARG A 23 20.18 2.52 19.83
CA ARG A 23 20.63 3.85 19.36
C ARG A 23 21.45 3.79 18.08
N ARG A 24 22.22 2.72 17.84
CA ARG A 24 22.96 2.50 16.58
C ARG A 24 22.07 2.00 15.45
N ARG A 25 21.06 1.18 15.73
CA ARG A 25 20.03 0.72 14.77
C ARG A 25 19.15 1.87 14.27
N SER A 26 18.65 2.69 15.20
CA SER A 26 17.83 3.88 14.89
C SER A 26 18.62 4.92 14.07
N LYS A 27 19.93 5.07 14.30
CA LYS A 27 20.79 5.96 13.50
C LYS A 27 21.07 5.46 12.07
N ALA A 28 20.98 4.15 11.82
CA ALA A 28 21.31 3.57 10.51
C ALA A 28 20.14 3.61 9.52
N LEU A 29 18.90 3.48 10.01
CA LEU A 29 17.68 3.60 9.20
C LEU A 29 17.22 5.07 9.01
N SER A 30 17.67 6.00 9.86
CA SER A 30 17.44 7.45 9.70
C SER A 30 18.13 8.12 8.49
N LYS A 31 18.69 7.35 7.54
CA LYS A 31 19.52 7.90 6.46
C LYS A 31 18.78 8.21 5.16
N GLU A 32 17.60 7.64 4.93
CA GLU A 32 16.93 7.78 3.64
C GLU A 32 16.11 9.08 3.53
N PHE A 33 15.54 9.52 4.64
CA PHE A 33 14.91 10.84 4.77
C PHE A 33 15.48 11.62 5.94
N LYS A 34 15.97 12.82 5.67
CA LYS A 34 16.54 13.77 6.66
C LYS A 34 15.54 14.84 7.09
N SER A 35 14.54 15.14 6.26
CA SER A 35 13.50 16.13 6.53
C SER A 35 12.20 15.76 5.82
N ILE A 36 11.11 16.39 6.25
CA ILE A 36 9.78 16.26 5.63
C ILE A 36 9.81 16.81 4.20
N ASP A 37 10.48 17.95 3.98
CA ASP A 37 10.58 18.57 2.66
C ASP A 37 11.31 17.66 1.66
N GLN A 38 12.35 16.95 2.11
CA GLN A 38 13.05 15.97 1.29
C GLN A 38 12.13 14.79 0.90
N VAL A 39 11.19 14.39 1.76
CA VAL A 39 10.22 13.34 1.43
C VAL A 39 9.30 13.82 0.31
N VAL A 40 8.77 15.03 0.42
CA VAL A 40 7.89 15.63 -0.60
C VAL A 40 8.61 15.77 -1.94
N GLU A 41 9.87 16.25 -1.91
CA GLU A 41 10.71 16.38 -3.11
C GLU A 41 10.95 15.01 -3.77
N ARG A 42 11.35 13.99 -3.01
CA ARG A 42 11.58 12.63 -3.55
C ARG A 42 10.33 11.95 -4.07
N MET A 43 9.19 12.14 -3.39
CA MET A 43 7.88 11.71 -3.89
C MET A 43 7.59 12.37 -5.24
N SER A 44 7.89 13.67 -5.34
CA SER A 44 7.76 14.43 -6.57
C SER A 44 8.66 13.86 -7.67
N GLU A 45 9.97 13.70 -7.44
CA GLU A 45 10.88 13.11 -8.44
C GLU A 45 10.42 11.73 -8.93
N ALA A 46 9.82 10.93 -8.04
CA ALA A 46 9.31 9.60 -8.34
C ALA A 46 7.90 9.56 -8.94
N GLY A 47 7.32 10.72 -9.29
CA GLY A 47 6.06 10.81 -10.04
C GLY A 47 4.80 11.06 -9.20
N TYR A 48 4.91 11.31 -7.90
CA TYR A 48 3.76 11.51 -7.02
C TYR A 48 3.73 12.91 -6.39
N VAL A 49 2.58 13.58 -6.46
CA VAL A 49 2.41 14.92 -5.88
C VAL A 49 1.89 14.77 -4.45
N ALA A 50 2.81 14.74 -3.48
CA ALA A 50 2.48 14.69 -2.06
C ALA A 50 2.30 16.10 -1.48
N ASP A 51 1.33 16.27 -0.58
CA ASP A 51 1.27 17.45 0.27
C ASP A 51 2.13 17.26 1.53
N LYS A 52 2.27 18.33 2.31
CA LYS A 52 3.08 18.34 3.53
C LYS A 52 2.55 17.37 4.58
N ALA A 53 1.23 17.15 4.66
CA ALA A 53 0.63 16.25 5.64
C ALA A 53 1.01 14.80 5.33
N LEU A 54 0.84 14.36 4.08
CA LEU A 54 1.26 13.04 3.63
C LEU A 54 2.79 12.86 3.78
N GLY A 55 3.58 13.86 3.39
CA GLY A 55 5.04 13.85 3.57
C GLY A 55 5.46 13.69 5.03
N THR A 56 4.75 14.33 5.96
CA THR A 56 4.99 14.22 7.40
C THR A 56 4.70 12.81 7.89
N VAL A 57 3.55 12.24 7.52
CA VAL A 57 3.18 10.89 7.97
C VAL A 57 4.11 9.83 7.38
N LEU A 58 4.52 9.95 6.11
CA LEU A 58 5.50 9.05 5.50
C LEU A 58 6.87 9.12 6.20
N PHE A 59 7.33 10.33 6.52
CA PHE A 59 8.56 10.55 7.28
C PHE A 59 8.50 9.88 8.66
N LEU A 60 7.38 10.04 9.38
CA LEU A 60 7.16 9.44 10.70
C LEU A 60 7.02 7.91 10.60
N ALA A 61 6.31 7.39 9.61
CA ALA A 61 6.13 5.95 9.41
C ALA A 61 7.48 5.24 9.21
N HIS A 62 8.32 5.82 8.35
CA HIS A 62 9.66 5.32 8.11
C HIS A 62 10.56 5.44 9.36
N SER A 63 10.55 6.60 10.01
CA SER A 63 11.44 6.87 11.16
C SER A 63 11.08 6.07 12.42
N LEU A 64 9.78 5.81 12.62
CA LEU A 64 9.27 5.07 13.78
C LEU A 64 9.10 3.57 13.51
N GLU A 65 9.38 3.11 12.29
CA GLU A 65 9.13 1.73 11.84
C GLU A 65 7.70 1.27 12.15
N LYS A 66 6.73 2.17 11.93
CA LYS A 66 5.30 1.92 12.15
C LYS A 66 4.58 1.76 10.81
N PRO A 67 3.60 0.84 10.71
CA PRO A 67 2.75 0.74 9.54
C PRO A 67 1.99 2.05 9.29
N LEU A 68 1.80 2.39 8.01
CA LEU A 68 1.00 3.52 7.56
C LEU A 68 -0.37 3.01 7.09
N PHE A 69 -1.44 3.56 7.64
CA PHE A 69 -2.81 3.30 7.21
C PHE A 69 -3.33 4.50 6.42
N LEU A 70 -3.54 4.29 5.12
CA LEU A 70 -4.08 5.26 4.17
C LEU A 70 -5.55 4.95 3.92
N GLU A 71 -6.42 5.84 4.38
CA GLU A 71 -7.86 5.78 4.12
C GLU A 71 -8.23 6.93 3.19
N GLY A 72 -9.29 6.78 2.40
CA GLY A 72 -9.72 7.84 1.50
C GLY A 72 -10.60 7.33 0.38
N GLU A 73 -10.97 8.24 -0.51
CA GLU A 73 -11.86 7.93 -1.63
C GLU A 73 -11.21 7.03 -2.69
N PRO A 74 -11.97 6.25 -3.46
CA PRO A 74 -11.42 5.47 -4.56
C PRO A 74 -10.71 6.36 -5.59
N GLY A 75 -9.55 5.92 -6.08
CA GLY A 75 -8.84 6.62 -7.16
C GLY A 75 -8.06 7.88 -6.74
N VAL A 76 -7.86 8.13 -5.44
CA VAL A 76 -7.02 9.25 -4.94
C VAL A 76 -5.52 8.92 -4.83
N GLY A 77 -5.09 7.73 -5.28
CA GLY A 77 -3.67 7.36 -5.34
C GLY A 77 -3.10 6.73 -4.06
N LYS A 78 -3.93 6.14 -3.18
CA LYS A 78 -3.45 5.44 -1.95
C LYS A 78 -2.45 4.32 -2.27
N THR A 79 -2.78 3.46 -3.23
CA THR A 79 -1.93 2.35 -3.69
C THR A 79 -0.62 2.85 -4.32
N GLU A 80 -0.67 3.97 -5.05
CA GLU A 80 0.51 4.56 -5.72
C GLU A 80 1.55 5.03 -4.70
N VAL A 81 1.15 5.43 -3.48
CA VAL A 81 2.10 5.79 -2.41
C VAL A 81 3.07 4.63 -2.15
N ALA A 82 2.60 3.39 -2.00
CA ALA A 82 3.48 2.25 -1.74
C ALA A 82 4.39 1.93 -2.93
N ILE A 83 3.87 2.05 -4.16
CA ILE A 83 4.62 1.85 -5.40
C ILE A 83 5.77 2.85 -5.46
N VAL A 84 5.49 4.12 -5.22
CA VAL A 84 6.48 5.20 -5.26
C VAL A 84 7.49 5.06 -4.14
N MET A 85 7.07 4.69 -2.94
CA MET A 85 8.00 4.39 -1.84
C MET A 85 8.97 3.26 -2.19
N SER A 86 8.51 2.19 -2.86
CA SER A 86 9.42 1.11 -3.30
C SER A 86 10.46 1.58 -4.32
N ARG A 87 10.10 2.53 -5.19
CA ARG A 87 11.01 3.15 -6.17
C ARG A 87 12.04 4.04 -5.46
N ILE A 88 11.61 4.86 -4.50
CA ILE A 88 12.48 5.75 -3.71
C ILE A 88 13.51 4.96 -2.90
N PHE A 89 13.10 3.84 -2.30
CA PHE A 89 13.98 2.97 -1.52
C PHE A 89 14.74 1.93 -2.36
N HIS A 90 14.51 1.91 -3.67
CA HIS A 90 15.10 0.94 -4.59
C HIS A 90 14.99 -0.51 -4.06
N THR A 91 13.79 -0.87 -3.61
CA THR A 91 13.47 -2.16 -2.99
C THR A 91 12.27 -2.80 -3.67
N LYS A 92 12.01 -4.07 -3.35
CA LYS A 92 10.86 -4.79 -3.92
C LYS A 92 9.56 -4.30 -3.30
N LEU A 93 8.53 -4.10 -4.14
CA LEU A 93 7.15 -3.99 -3.70
C LEU A 93 6.54 -5.40 -3.61
N ILE A 94 6.03 -5.74 -2.43
CA ILE A 94 5.26 -6.96 -2.21
C ILE A 94 3.82 -6.52 -1.95
N ARG A 95 2.88 -7.01 -2.76
CA ARG A 95 1.47 -6.67 -2.66
C ARG A 95 0.68 -7.86 -2.12
N LEU A 96 -0.12 -7.60 -1.10
CA LEU A 96 -1.16 -8.46 -0.58
C LEU A 96 -2.50 -7.77 -0.85
N GLN A 97 -3.23 -8.29 -1.84
CA GLN A 97 -4.57 -7.81 -2.15
C GLN A 97 -5.57 -8.46 -1.20
N CYS A 98 -6.36 -7.65 -0.51
CA CYS A 98 -7.44 -8.15 0.35
C CYS A 98 -8.74 -8.27 -0.45
N TYR A 99 -9.48 -9.33 -0.14
CA TYR A 99 -10.79 -9.66 -0.70
C TYR A 99 -11.50 -10.63 0.26
N GLU A 100 -12.81 -10.82 0.06
CA GLU A 100 -13.64 -11.66 0.91
C GLU A 100 -13.22 -13.14 0.81
N GLY A 101 -13.04 -13.81 1.95
CA GLY A 101 -12.55 -15.19 2.00
C GLY A 101 -11.02 -15.32 1.80
N LEU A 102 -10.27 -14.22 1.86
CA LEU A 102 -8.81 -14.28 1.98
C LEU A 102 -8.42 -14.93 3.32
N ASP A 103 -7.61 -15.97 3.27
CA ASP A 103 -7.22 -16.74 4.44
C ASP A 103 -5.71 -16.61 4.76
N ALA A 104 -5.32 -17.13 5.93
CA ALA A 104 -3.92 -17.10 6.35
C ALA A 104 -3.01 -17.90 5.41
N THR A 105 -3.49 -18.98 4.78
CA THR A 105 -2.65 -19.83 3.90
C THR A 105 -2.25 -19.09 2.62
N THR A 106 -3.20 -18.41 1.98
CA THR A 106 -2.96 -17.63 0.77
C THR A 106 -2.15 -16.36 1.02
N ALA A 107 -2.18 -15.82 2.25
CA ALA A 107 -1.39 -14.66 2.64
C ALA A 107 0.02 -15.00 3.16
N LEU A 108 0.19 -16.13 3.86
CA LEU A 108 1.45 -16.55 4.50
C LEU A 108 2.28 -17.52 3.66
N TYR A 109 1.80 -18.75 3.51
CA TYR A 109 2.52 -19.82 2.85
C TYR A 109 1.61 -20.99 2.51
N GLU A 110 2.04 -21.77 1.53
CA GLU A 110 1.43 -23.04 1.17
C GLU A 110 2.53 -24.10 0.99
N TRP A 111 2.24 -25.34 1.37
CA TRP A 111 3.13 -26.46 1.08
C TRP A 111 2.93 -26.94 -0.36
N ASN A 112 4.02 -27.08 -1.12
CA ASN A 112 3.98 -27.64 -2.46
C ASN A 112 3.83 -29.17 -2.42
N TYR A 113 2.62 -29.64 -2.12
CA TYR A 113 2.30 -31.07 -2.03
C TYR A 113 2.66 -31.86 -3.30
N PRO A 114 2.41 -31.37 -4.54
CA PRO A 114 2.84 -32.09 -5.74
C PRO A 114 4.35 -32.33 -5.80
N LYS A 115 5.15 -31.33 -5.44
CA LYS A 115 6.61 -31.43 -5.41
C LYS A 115 7.07 -32.36 -4.28
N GLN A 116 6.41 -32.32 -3.11
CA GLN A 116 6.68 -33.25 -2.02
C GLN A 116 6.41 -34.70 -2.44
N LEU A 117 5.27 -34.97 -3.07
CA LEU A 117 4.91 -36.31 -3.54
C LEU A 117 5.87 -36.85 -4.60
N LEU A 118 6.29 -36.00 -5.55
CA LEU A 118 7.32 -36.36 -6.53
C LEU A 118 8.65 -36.69 -5.84
N HIS A 119 9.04 -35.90 -4.84
CA HIS A 119 10.27 -36.14 -4.09
C HIS A 119 10.24 -37.47 -3.33
N ILE A 120 9.11 -37.78 -2.68
CA ILE A 120 8.89 -39.06 -2.01
C ILE A 120 9.04 -40.22 -3.00
N ARG A 121 8.37 -40.17 -4.16
CA ARG A 121 8.45 -41.25 -5.18
C ARG A 121 9.86 -41.47 -5.73
N LEU A 122 10.63 -40.39 -5.92
CA LEU A 122 12.03 -40.49 -6.37
C LEU A 122 12.93 -41.11 -5.28
N GLN A 123 12.61 -40.89 -4.00
CA GLN A 123 13.38 -41.39 -2.87
C GLN A 123 12.96 -42.78 -2.37
N GLU A 124 11.75 -43.24 -2.67
CA GLU A 124 11.30 -44.61 -2.39
C GLU A 124 12.17 -45.67 -3.10
N GLN A 125 12.82 -45.32 -4.21
CA GLN A 125 13.80 -46.18 -4.89
C GLN A 125 15.18 -46.21 -4.19
N GLY A 126 15.44 -45.29 -3.25
CA GLY A 126 16.76 -45.04 -2.66
C GLY A 126 16.98 -45.58 -1.24
N GLY A 127 16.01 -46.25 -0.62
CA GLY A 127 16.18 -46.94 0.68
C GLY A 127 16.28 -46.04 1.92
N LEU A 128 15.85 -44.78 1.85
CA LEU A 128 15.84 -43.85 2.99
C LEU A 128 14.82 -44.24 4.06
N SER A 129 15.10 -43.93 5.33
CA SER A 129 14.16 -44.16 6.43
C SER A 129 12.98 -43.17 6.39
N LYS A 130 11.82 -43.57 6.93
CA LYS A 130 10.61 -42.72 6.95
C LYS A 130 10.85 -41.36 7.60
N THR A 131 11.64 -41.29 8.67
CA THR A 131 11.99 -40.06 9.38
C THR A 131 12.90 -39.12 8.58
N GLU A 132 13.76 -39.66 7.71
CA GLU A 132 14.59 -38.84 6.82
C GLU A 132 13.76 -38.24 5.67
N ILE A 133 12.81 -39.02 5.13
CA ILE A 133 11.87 -38.56 4.10
C ILE A 133 10.98 -37.44 4.66
N GLU A 134 10.45 -37.61 5.88
CA GLU A 134 9.59 -36.60 6.53
C GLU A 134 10.32 -35.26 6.77
N ARG A 135 11.56 -35.30 7.26
CA ARG A 135 12.38 -34.08 7.42
C ARG A 135 12.75 -33.44 6.08
N ALA A 136 12.90 -34.24 5.01
CA ALA A 136 13.22 -33.71 3.69
C ALA A 136 12.05 -32.93 3.08
N ILE A 137 10.81 -33.44 3.21
CA ILE A 137 9.61 -32.83 2.61
C ILE A 137 9.09 -31.58 3.33
N PHE A 138 9.26 -31.49 4.66
CA PHE A 138 8.91 -30.30 5.46
C PHE A 138 10.12 -29.38 5.61
N SER A 139 10.65 -28.92 4.48
CA SER A 139 11.77 -27.97 4.42
C SER A 139 11.41 -26.75 3.58
N GLU A 140 12.14 -25.64 3.76
CA GLU A 140 11.93 -24.40 2.99
C GLU A 140 11.89 -24.61 1.47
N LYS A 141 12.49 -25.69 0.95
CA LYS A 141 12.50 -26.05 -0.48
C LYS A 141 11.12 -26.38 -1.05
N PHE A 142 10.17 -26.77 -0.21
CA PHE A 142 8.79 -27.12 -0.57
C PHE A 142 7.78 -26.08 -0.11
N LEU A 143 8.23 -25.04 0.60
CA LEU A 143 7.40 -23.97 1.08
C LEU A 143 7.21 -22.92 -0.03
N ILE A 144 5.97 -22.75 -0.49
CA ILE A 144 5.58 -21.66 -1.37
C ILE A 144 5.33 -20.44 -0.51
N LYS A 145 6.24 -19.47 -0.60
CA LYS A 145 6.15 -18.21 0.14
C LYS A 145 5.05 -17.34 -0.49
N ARG A 146 4.14 -16.85 0.34
CA ARG A 146 3.12 -15.88 -0.05
C ARG A 146 3.52 -14.48 0.47
N PRO A 147 2.79 -13.40 0.13
CA PRO A 147 3.25 -12.03 0.33
C PRO A 147 3.77 -11.71 1.75
N LEU A 148 3.09 -12.17 2.81
CA LEU A 148 3.49 -11.84 4.18
C LEU A 148 4.80 -12.54 4.58
N LEU A 149 4.94 -13.83 4.29
CA LEU A 149 6.17 -14.55 4.59
C LEU A 149 7.33 -14.04 3.75
N GLU A 150 7.09 -13.76 2.46
CA GLU A 150 8.08 -13.18 1.58
C GLU A 150 8.59 -11.83 2.11
N ALA A 151 7.69 -10.95 2.57
CA ALA A 151 8.05 -9.65 3.12
C ALA A 151 8.90 -9.76 4.39
N ILE A 152 8.58 -10.72 5.27
CA ILE A 152 9.34 -10.97 6.50
C ILE A 152 10.72 -11.55 6.20
N GLN A 153 10.83 -12.49 5.26
CA GLN A 153 12.11 -13.13 4.93
C GLN A 153 13.04 -12.26 4.09
N MET A 154 12.53 -11.46 3.15
CA MET A 154 13.37 -10.57 2.33
C MET A 154 14.02 -9.42 3.11
N SER A 155 13.67 -9.26 4.39
CA SER A 155 14.18 -8.19 5.25
C SER A 155 15.67 -8.26 5.60
N GLU A 156 16.41 -9.28 5.14
CA GLU A 156 17.82 -9.46 5.51
C GLU A 156 18.75 -8.38 4.92
N ASP A 157 18.59 -8.05 3.64
CA ASP A 157 19.42 -7.05 2.95
C ASP A 157 18.73 -5.69 2.84
N ARG A 158 17.72 -5.60 1.97
CA ARG A 158 16.88 -4.41 1.77
C ARG A 158 15.44 -4.75 2.16
N PRO A 159 14.90 -4.14 3.24
CA PRO A 159 13.52 -4.37 3.62
C PRO A 159 12.58 -3.98 2.46
N PRO A 160 11.64 -4.84 2.06
CA PRO A 160 10.68 -4.51 1.02
C PRO A 160 9.67 -3.47 1.50
N VAL A 161 8.94 -2.88 0.56
CA VAL A 161 7.68 -2.20 0.86
C VAL A 161 6.57 -3.24 0.75
N LEU A 162 5.85 -3.45 1.84
CA LEU A 162 4.67 -4.32 1.90
C LEU A 162 3.42 -3.45 1.76
N LEU A 163 2.67 -3.67 0.68
CA LEU A 163 1.37 -3.07 0.45
C LEU A 163 0.28 -4.08 0.82
N ILE A 164 -0.54 -3.76 1.81
CA ILE A 164 -1.78 -4.46 2.15
C ILE A 164 -2.91 -3.62 1.57
N ASP A 165 -3.45 -4.04 0.42
CA ASP A 165 -4.38 -3.24 -0.37
C ASP A 165 -5.83 -3.63 -0.09
N GLU A 166 -6.72 -2.63 0.06
CA GLU A 166 -8.16 -2.78 0.29
C GLU A 166 -8.53 -3.66 1.50
N ILE A 167 -7.91 -3.42 2.66
CA ILE A 167 -8.13 -4.24 3.87
C ILE A 167 -9.59 -4.28 4.32
N ASP A 168 -10.37 -3.27 3.99
CA ASP A 168 -11.83 -3.22 4.18
C ASP A 168 -12.60 -4.29 3.40
N ARG A 169 -11.96 -5.07 2.53
CA ARG A 169 -12.58 -6.19 1.83
C ARG A 169 -12.29 -7.56 2.44
N SER A 170 -11.36 -7.68 3.39
CA SER A 170 -11.12 -8.96 4.08
C SER A 170 -12.14 -9.20 5.18
N ASP A 171 -12.09 -10.37 5.82
CA ASP A 171 -12.90 -10.68 7.00
C ASP A 171 -12.18 -10.26 8.31
N GLU A 172 -12.93 -10.19 9.42
CA GLU A 172 -12.39 -9.79 10.74
C GLU A 172 -11.31 -10.74 11.25
N GLU A 173 -11.47 -12.04 10.99
CA GLU A 173 -10.50 -13.08 11.38
C GLU A 173 -9.13 -12.79 10.74
N PHE A 174 -9.13 -12.38 9.47
CA PHE A 174 -7.92 -12.04 8.75
C PHE A 174 -7.28 -10.75 9.27
N GLU A 175 -8.08 -9.74 9.63
CA GLU A 175 -7.56 -8.53 10.26
C GLU A 175 -6.88 -8.83 11.61
N ALA A 176 -7.48 -9.67 12.44
CA ALA A 176 -6.91 -10.10 13.72
C ALA A 176 -5.60 -10.85 13.52
N PHE A 177 -5.53 -11.69 12.49
CA PHE A 177 -4.30 -12.37 12.09
C PHE A 177 -3.21 -11.39 11.62
N LEU A 178 -3.53 -10.46 10.72
CA LEU A 178 -2.59 -9.43 10.26
C LEU A 178 -2.06 -8.59 11.42
N LEU A 179 -2.91 -8.31 12.40
CA LEU A 179 -2.54 -7.56 13.59
C LEU A 179 -1.44 -8.22 14.41
N GLU A 180 -1.46 -9.55 14.53
CA GLU A 180 -0.39 -10.31 15.18
C GLU A 180 0.92 -10.16 14.39
N VAL A 181 0.85 -10.37 13.08
CA VAL A 181 2.02 -10.28 12.18
C VAL A 181 2.63 -8.87 12.19
N LEU A 182 1.83 -7.82 12.11
CA LEU A 182 2.29 -6.43 12.07
C LEU A 182 2.81 -5.92 13.42
N SER A 183 2.47 -6.58 14.53
CA SER A 183 2.96 -6.18 15.86
C SER A 183 4.41 -6.62 16.07
N ASP A 184 4.70 -7.88 15.78
CA ASP A 184 6.02 -8.50 16.06
C ASP A 184 6.88 -8.72 14.81
N PHE A 185 6.32 -8.53 13.61
CA PHE A 185 6.96 -8.84 12.32
C PHE A 185 7.56 -10.24 12.30
N GLN A 186 6.80 -11.20 12.82
CA GLN A 186 7.16 -12.61 12.88
C GLN A 186 5.98 -13.49 12.47
N ILE A 187 6.30 -14.69 11.98
CA ILE A 187 5.33 -15.72 11.63
C ILE A 187 5.81 -17.03 12.23
N THR A 188 4.93 -17.76 12.89
CA THR A 188 5.23 -19.11 13.38
C THR A 188 4.65 -20.13 12.42
N ILE A 189 5.52 -20.95 11.83
CA ILE A 189 5.16 -22.08 10.98
C ILE A 189 5.33 -23.34 11.84
N PRO A 190 4.27 -24.12 12.12
CA PRO A 190 4.35 -25.25 13.04
C PRO A 190 5.52 -26.22 12.75
N GLU A 191 5.80 -26.49 11.47
CA GLU A 191 6.79 -27.47 11.03
C GLU A 191 8.22 -26.90 10.94
N ILE A 192 8.38 -25.57 10.81
CA ILE A 192 9.69 -24.91 10.60
C ILE A 192 10.13 -24.11 11.83
N GLY A 193 9.17 -23.64 12.64
CA GLY A 193 9.37 -22.74 13.77
C GLY A 193 9.06 -21.28 13.43
N THR A 194 9.49 -20.37 14.30
CA THR A 194 9.21 -18.94 14.19
C THR A 194 10.25 -18.24 13.31
N ILE A 195 9.77 -17.53 12.29
CA ILE A 195 10.55 -16.72 11.38
C ILE A 195 10.29 -15.24 11.72
N ARG A 196 11.34 -14.50 12.04
CA ARG A 196 11.25 -13.07 12.43
C ARG A 196 12.03 -12.19 11.46
N ALA A 197 11.43 -11.05 11.10
CA ALA A 197 12.09 -10.08 10.24
C ALA A 197 13.31 -9.46 10.96
N ARG A 198 14.46 -9.40 10.29
CA ARG A 198 15.68 -8.78 10.85
C ARG A 198 15.62 -7.26 10.80
N LYS A 199 15.01 -6.73 9.74
CA LYS A 199 14.66 -5.31 9.55
C LYS A 199 13.17 -5.23 9.24
N ARG A 200 12.46 -4.23 9.76
CA ARG A 200 11.02 -4.14 9.49
C ARG A 200 10.78 -3.63 8.07
N PRO A 201 9.93 -4.27 7.26
CA PRO A 201 9.48 -3.70 6.00
C PRO A 201 8.69 -2.43 6.27
N MET A 202 8.73 -1.48 5.32
CA MET A 202 7.77 -0.39 5.34
C MET A 202 6.41 -0.96 4.95
N VAL A 203 5.42 -0.81 5.82
CA VAL A 203 4.07 -1.32 5.56
C VAL A 203 3.14 -0.16 5.23
N VAL A 204 2.43 -0.28 4.11
CA VAL A 204 1.34 0.60 3.72
C VAL A 204 0.07 -0.24 3.64
N VAL A 205 -0.93 0.12 4.44
CA VAL A 205 -2.26 -0.48 4.45
C VAL A 205 -3.21 0.52 3.81
N THR A 206 -4.02 0.10 2.85
CA THR A 206 -5.00 0.99 2.20
C THR A 206 -6.43 0.53 2.49
N SER A 207 -7.35 1.49 2.55
CA SER A 207 -8.78 1.21 2.64
C SER A 207 -9.59 2.22 1.83
N ASN A 208 -10.66 1.75 1.19
CA ASN A 208 -11.65 2.59 0.50
C ASN A 208 -12.87 2.88 1.38
N ARG A 209 -12.85 2.47 2.65
CA ARG A 209 -13.95 2.62 3.61
C ARG A 209 -15.26 2.00 3.12
N THR A 210 -15.20 0.87 2.40
CA THR A 210 -16.42 0.12 2.05
C THR A 210 -17.09 -0.51 3.28
N ARG A 211 -16.29 -0.79 4.31
CA ARG A 211 -16.73 -1.09 5.68
C ARG A 211 -15.74 -0.51 6.68
N ASP A 212 -16.14 -0.49 7.95
CA ASP A 212 -15.23 -0.12 9.03
C ASP A 212 -14.20 -1.23 9.27
N VAL A 213 -12.94 -0.82 9.28
CA VAL A 213 -11.77 -1.64 9.64
C VAL A 213 -11.62 -1.66 11.16
N HIS A 214 -11.21 -2.78 11.73
CA HIS A 214 -11.14 -2.99 13.16
C HIS A 214 -10.22 -1.96 13.85
N ASP A 215 -10.72 -1.35 14.93
CA ASP A 215 -10.09 -0.25 15.66
C ASP A 215 -8.65 -0.56 16.11
N ALA A 216 -8.40 -1.82 16.47
CA ALA A 216 -7.08 -2.31 16.86
C ALA A 216 -6.02 -2.15 15.75
N LEU A 217 -6.39 -2.30 14.46
CA LEU A 217 -5.49 -2.08 13.33
C LEU A 217 -5.15 -0.61 13.20
N LYS A 218 -6.16 0.27 13.27
CA LYS A 218 -5.97 1.73 13.22
C LYS A 218 -5.03 2.21 14.33
N ARG A 219 -5.18 1.71 15.56
CA ARG A 219 -4.34 2.10 16.72
C ARG A 219 -2.88 1.67 16.62
N ARG A 220 -2.57 0.65 15.81
CA ARG A 220 -1.19 0.17 15.60
C ARG A 220 -0.51 0.82 14.39
N CYS A 221 -1.25 1.57 13.59
CA CYS A 221 -0.74 2.29 12.42
C CYS A 221 -0.65 3.80 12.68
N LEU A 222 0.18 4.49 11.89
CA LEU A 222 0.01 5.92 11.67
C LEU A 222 -1.11 6.12 10.66
N TYR A 223 -2.06 6.97 11.00
CA TYR A 223 -3.24 7.22 10.18
C TYR A 223 -3.06 8.43 9.28
N HIS A 224 -3.49 8.33 8.03
CA HIS A 224 -3.63 9.48 7.15
C HIS A 224 -4.82 9.32 6.21
N TRP A 225 -5.65 10.37 6.14
CA TRP A 225 -6.75 10.47 5.18
C TRP A 225 -6.26 11.15 3.89
N ILE A 226 -6.48 10.50 2.74
CA ILE A 226 -6.23 11.07 1.42
C ILE A 226 -7.57 11.45 0.80
N ASP A 227 -7.80 12.74 0.68
CA ASP A 227 -8.97 13.30 -0.01
C ASP A 227 -8.69 13.47 -1.51
N TYR A 228 -9.73 13.82 -2.26
CA TYR A 228 -9.57 14.31 -3.63
C TYR A 228 -8.59 15.49 -3.66
N PRO A 229 -7.73 15.59 -4.69
CA PRO A 229 -6.76 16.67 -4.77
C PRO A 229 -7.46 18.02 -4.94
N SER A 230 -6.81 19.09 -4.48
CA SER A 230 -7.20 20.45 -4.90
C SER A 230 -6.94 20.66 -6.38
N LEU A 231 -7.54 21.70 -6.97
CA LEU A 231 -7.28 22.11 -8.36
C LEU A 231 -5.79 22.18 -8.68
N GLU A 232 -5.01 22.87 -7.83
CA GLU A 232 -3.57 23.00 -8.00
C GLU A 232 -2.87 21.64 -7.97
N LYS A 233 -3.19 20.79 -6.99
CA LYS A 233 -2.58 19.46 -6.86
C LYS A 233 -2.92 18.58 -8.05
N GLU A 234 -4.16 18.63 -8.54
CA GLU A 234 -4.62 17.89 -9.70
C GLU A 234 -3.95 18.36 -11.00
N TYR A 235 -3.85 19.66 -11.20
CA TYR A 235 -3.09 20.24 -12.31
C TYR A 235 -1.64 19.75 -12.32
N GLN A 236 -0.94 19.78 -11.18
CA GLN A 236 0.43 19.28 -11.06
C GLN A 236 0.52 17.77 -11.34
N ILE A 237 -0.48 16.99 -10.94
CA ILE A 237 -0.56 15.56 -11.24
C ILE A 237 -0.67 15.34 -12.76
N ILE A 238 -1.57 16.08 -13.44
CA ILE A 238 -1.76 15.98 -14.90
C ILE A 238 -0.46 16.34 -15.62
N MET A 239 0.12 17.50 -15.34
CA MET A 239 1.37 17.97 -15.99
C MET A 239 2.52 16.98 -15.86
N LYS A 240 2.58 16.29 -14.73
CA LYS A 240 3.63 15.31 -14.45
C LYS A 240 3.45 13.98 -15.18
N HIS A 241 2.21 13.50 -15.28
CA HIS A 241 1.92 12.23 -15.94
C HIS A 241 1.78 12.38 -17.45
N LEU A 242 1.47 13.60 -17.93
CA LEU A 242 1.25 13.93 -19.33
C LEU A 242 2.18 15.08 -19.76
N PRO A 243 3.49 14.83 -19.93
CA PRO A 243 4.46 15.90 -20.17
C PRO A 243 4.27 16.65 -21.50
N THR A 244 3.47 16.12 -22.43
CA THR A 244 3.16 16.75 -23.72
C THR A 244 1.90 17.60 -23.69
N ILE A 245 1.15 17.64 -22.58
CA ILE A 245 -0.07 18.44 -22.47
C ILE A 245 0.29 19.94 -22.33
N ASN A 246 -0.50 20.81 -22.93
CA ASN A 246 -0.38 22.25 -22.71
C ASN A 246 -0.86 22.61 -21.29
N ALA A 247 -0.19 23.56 -20.63
CA ALA A 247 -0.50 24.00 -19.27
C ALA A 247 -1.92 24.57 -19.12
N GLU A 248 -2.39 25.40 -20.06
CA GLU A 248 -3.74 25.96 -20.05
C GLU A 248 -4.78 24.83 -20.19
N PHE A 249 -4.52 23.88 -21.08
CA PHE A 249 -5.41 22.74 -21.30
C PHE A 249 -5.46 21.79 -20.09
N ALA A 250 -4.33 21.51 -19.44
CA ALA A 250 -4.29 20.74 -18.21
C ALA A 250 -5.10 21.42 -17.08
N LEU A 251 -5.03 22.76 -16.99
CA LEU A 251 -5.81 23.52 -16.03
C LEU A 251 -7.32 23.45 -16.34
N GLN A 252 -7.71 23.58 -17.62
CA GLN A 252 -9.10 23.40 -18.04
C GLN A 252 -9.65 22.02 -17.66
N VAL A 253 -8.88 20.96 -17.93
CA VAL A 253 -9.25 19.58 -17.55
C VAL A 253 -9.40 19.43 -16.04
N ALA A 254 -8.43 19.93 -15.26
CA ALA A 254 -8.50 19.88 -13.81
C ALA A 254 -9.70 20.66 -13.26
N ALA A 255 -9.95 21.87 -13.79
CA ALA A 255 -11.08 22.72 -13.38
C ALA A 255 -12.43 22.05 -13.69
N PHE A 256 -12.54 21.42 -14.86
CA PHE A 256 -13.73 20.66 -15.25
C PHE A 256 -14.02 19.54 -14.25
N VAL A 257 -13.01 18.72 -13.92
CA VAL A 257 -13.18 17.61 -12.96
C VAL A 257 -13.50 18.12 -11.56
N GLN A 258 -12.85 19.20 -11.11
CA GLN A 258 -13.15 19.82 -9.80
C GLN A 258 -14.60 20.26 -9.69
N ARG A 259 -15.14 20.92 -10.74
CA ARG A 259 -16.56 21.30 -10.79
C ARG A 259 -17.45 20.06 -10.75
N LEU A 260 -17.11 19.05 -11.55
CA LEU A 260 -17.86 17.79 -11.61
C LEU A 260 -17.91 17.07 -10.25
N ARG A 261 -16.85 17.13 -9.44
CA ARG A 261 -16.83 16.57 -8.06
C ARG A 261 -17.72 17.33 -7.08
N GLY A 262 -18.04 18.59 -7.36
CA GLY A 262 -18.97 19.41 -6.58
C GLY A 262 -20.44 19.08 -6.81
N GLU A 263 -20.74 18.33 -7.88
CA GLU A 263 -22.08 17.88 -8.20
C GLU A 263 -22.48 16.65 -7.37
N ASP A 264 -23.79 16.45 -7.25
CA ASP A 264 -24.38 15.30 -6.57
C ASP A 264 -24.36 14.06 -7.49
N LEU A 265 -23.18 13.44 -7.60
CA LEU A 265 -22.94 12.23 -8.38
C LEU A 265 -22.96 10.99 -7.48
N LEU A 266 -23.43 9.86 -8.02
CA LEU A 266 -23.32 8.57 -7.34
C LEU A 266 -21.86 8.18 -7.07
N LYS A 267 -20.99 8.42 -8.05
CA LYS A 267 -19.55 8.22 -7.89
C LYS A 267 -18.77 9.37 -8.51
N ARG A 268 -18.09 10.11 -7.64
CA ARG A 268 -17.19 11.19 -8.04
C ARG A 268 -15.95 10.64 -8.76
N PRO A 269 -15.51 11.28 -9.87
CA PRO A 269 -14.33 10.83 -10.61
C PRO A 269 -13.05 11.00 -9.79
N GLY A 270 -12.19 9.99 -9.79
CA GLY A 270 -10.87 10.02 -9.16
C GLY A 270 -9.79 10.62 -10.05
N ILE A 271 -8.56 10.51 -9.58
CA ILE A 271 -7.36 10.96 -10.32
C ILE A 271 -7.16 10.06 -11.55
N SER A 272 -7.43 8.76 -11.42
CA SER A 272 -7.33 7.80 -12.53
C SER A 272 -8.24 8.21 -13.69
N GLU A 273 -9.52 8.51 -13.41
CA GLU A 273 -10.47 8.97 -14.43
C GLU A 273 -10.03 10.30 -15.06
N THR A 274 -9.46 11.21 -14.27
CA THR A 274 -8.94 12.50 -14.76
C THR A 274 -7.78 12.30 -15.74
N LEU A 275 -6.81 11.45 -15.39
CA LEU A 275 -5.68 11.14 -16.25
C LEU A 275 -6.09 10.38 -17.51
N ASP A 276 -7.04 9.46 -17.40
CA ASP A 276 -7.56 8.71 -18.55
C ASP A 276 -8.33 9.62 -19.50
N TRP A 277 -9.13 10.55 -18.97
CA TRP A 277 -9.83 11.54 -19.79
C TRP A 277 -8.86 12.50 -20.48
N ALA A 278 -7.88 13.03 -19.76
CA ALA A 278 -6.84 13.88 -20.33
C ALA A 278 -6.07 13.17 -21.47
N ARG A 279 -5.71 11.88 -21.27
CA ARG A 279 -5.08 11.06 -22.33
C ARG A 279 -5.99 10.85 -23.53
N ALA A 280 -7.28 10.59 -23.29
CA ALA A 280 -8.25 10.41 -24.37
C ALA A 280 -8.35 11.67 -25.22
N LEU A 281 -8.47 12.85 -24.59
CA LEU A 281 -8.50 14.14 -25.28
C LEU A 281 -7.23 14.38 -26.12
N MET A 282 -6.05 14.12 -25.56
CA MET A 282 -4.78 14.25 -26.30
C MET A 282 -4.68 13.26 -27.46
N THR A 283 -5.21 12.05 -27.30
CA THR A 283 -5.24 11.02 -28.36
C THR A 283 -6.17 11.43 -29.51
N MET A 284 -7.23 12.17 -29.20
CA MET A 284 -8.14 12.77 -30.18
C MET A 284 -7.60 14.08 -30.79
N GLU A 285 -6.36 14.47 -30.46
CA GLU A 285 -5.72 15.73 -30.88
C GLU A 285 -6.56 16.96 -30.51
N VAL A 286 -7.23 16.90 -29.36
CA VAL A 286 -8.01 17.99 -28.79
C VAL A 286 -7.12 18.82 -27.87
N PHE A 287 -7.14 20.14 -28.06
CA PHE A 287 -6.34 21.09 -27.28
C PHE A 287 -7.17 22.14 -26.52
N GLU A 288 -8.50 22.12 -26.69
CA GLU A 288 -9.44 23.00 -26.00
C GLU A 288 -10.76 22.25 -25.77
N LEU A 289 -11.37 22.44 -24.60
CA LEU A 289 -12.66 21.83 -24.29
C LEU A 289 -13.78 22.53 -25.05
N ASN A 290 -14.59 21.77 -25.77
CA ASN A 290 -15.81 22.28 -26.40
C ASN A 290 -17.04 21.46 -26.03
N GLY A 291 -18.20 22.02 -26.38
CA GLY A 291 -19.52 21.48 -26.03
C GLY A 291 -19.74 20.01 -26.44
N GLU A 292 -19.23 19.66 -27.62
CA GLU A 292 -19.48 18.37 -28.28
C GLU A 292 -18.51 17.30 -27.75
N ILE A 293 -17.22 17.63 -27.70
CA ILE A 293 -16.16 16.74 -27.23
C ILE A 293 -16.42 16.29 -25.80
N VAL A 294 -16.87 17.19 -24.92
CA VAL A 294 -17.19 16.84 -23.53
C VAL A 294 -18.30 15.78 -23.49
N LEU A 295 -19.35 15.91 -24.30
CA LEU A 295 -20.47 14.96 -24.31
C LEU A 295 -20.09 13.58 -24.88
N GLU A 296 -19.20 13.56 -25.87
CA GLU A 296 -18.67 12.35 -26.49
C GLU A 296 -17.71 11.60 -25.56
N THR A 297 -16.92 12.34 -24.77
CA THR A 297 -15.87 11.78 -23.92
C THR A 297 -16.26 11.64 -22.44
N LEU A 298 -17.48 12.04 -22.06
CA LEU A 298 -17.95 12.02 -20.67
C LEU A 298 -17.89 10.62 -20.04
N GLY A 299 -18.00 9.56 -20.85
CA GLY A 299 -17.84 8.17 -20.41
C GLY A 299 -16.45 7.84 -19.85
N CYS A 300 -15.43 8.67 -20.10
CA CYS A 300 -14.13 8.57 -19.46
C CYS A 300 -14.22 8.91 -17.96
N LEU A 301 -15.02 9.91 -17.59
CA LEU A 301 -15.16 10.42 -16.23
C LEU A 301 -16.28 9.74 -15.44
N LEU A 302 -17.46 9.59 -16.06
CA LEU A 302 -18.67 9.07 -15.41
C LEU A 302 -18.95 7.64 -15.88
N LYS A 303 -19.02 6.71 -14.91
CA LYS A 303 -19.24 5.28 -15.18
C LYS A 303 -20.66 4.80 -14.91
N TYR A 304 -21.49 5.63 -14.29
CA TYR A 304 -22.89 5.31 -14.00
C TYR A 304 -23.80 5.96 -15.03
N HIS A 305 -24.77 5.19 -15.52
CA HIS A 305 -25.72 5.69 -16.52
C HIS A 305 -26.58 6.84 -15.97
N GLU A 306 -26.93 6.79 -14.69
CA GLU A 306 -27.68 7.83 -13.99
C GLU A 306 -26.89 9.14 -13.92
N ASP A 307 -25.60 9.08 -13.57
CA ASP A 307 -24.70 10.25 -13.55
C ASP A 307 -24.57 10.87 -14.95
N LEU A 308 -24.44 10.04 -16.00
CA LEU A 308 -24.39 10.52 -17.39
C LEU A 308 -25.69 11.22 -17.81
N LYS A 309 -26.84 10.65 -17.44
CA LYS A 309 -28.15 11.23 -17.75
C LYS A 309 -28.35 12.56 -17.00
N LYS A 310 -28.08 12.58 -15.70
CA LYS A 310 -28.12 13.78 -14.85
C LYS A 310 -27.24 14.88 -15.41
N PHE A 311 -26.00 14.56 -15.78
CA PHE A 311 -25.10 15.55 -16.37
C PHE A 311 -25.65 16.11 -17.69
N ARG A 312 -26.15 15.26 -18.58
CA ARG A 312 -26.67 15.71 -19.90
C ARG A 312 -27.93 16.56 -19.78
N GLU A 313 -28.87 16.17 -18.92
CA GLU A 313 -30.20 16.78 -18.84
C GLU A 313 -30.22 18.00 -17.91
N GLU A 314 -29.57 17.92 -16.73
CA GLU A 314 -29.68 18.94 -15.68
C GLU A 314 -28.49 19.91 -15.66
N ILE A 315 -27.28 19.41 -15.90
CA ILE A 315 -26.05 20.21 -15.78
C ILE A 315 -25.72 20.87 -17.12
N TRP A 316 -25.68 20.09 -18.19
CA TRP A 316 -25.30 20.55 -19.53
C TRP A 316 -26.44 21.24 -20.30
N GLY A 317 -27.69 20.95 -19.92
CA GLY A 317 -28.89 21.57 -20.49
C GLY A 317 -29.03 23.06 -20.13
N GLU A 318 -28.51 23.47 -18.98
CA GLU A 318 -28.52 24.87 -18.53
C GLU A 318 -27.35 25.65 -19.13
N LYS A 319 -27.64 26.68 -19.94
CA LYS A 319 -26.62 27.48 -20.63
C LYS A 319 -25.60 28.13 -19.67
N GLU A 320 -26.04 28.58 -18.51
CA GLU A 320 -25.17 29.22 -17.50
C GLU A 320 -24.18 28.22 -16.90
N LYS A 321 -24.65 27.03 -16.51
CA LYS A 321 -23.79 25.95 -16.03
C LYS A 321 -22.82 25.47 -17.10
N ARG A 322 -23.30 25.24 -18.33
CA ARG A 322 -22.44 24.84 -19.45
C ARG A 322 -21.32 25.85 -19.70
N ARG A 323 -21.62 27.16 -19.65
CA ARG A 323 -20.61 28.20 -19.79
C ARG A 323 -19.60 28.14 -18.65
N ALA A 324 -20.07 27.96 -17.42
CA ALA A 324 -19.21 27.80 -16.26
C ALA A 324 -18.27 26.60 -16.39
N TYR A 325 -18.65 25.48 -17.03
CA TYR A 325 -17.75 24.33 -17.24
C TYR A 325 -16.67 24.55 -18.33
N LEU A 326 -16.90 25.49 -19.26
CA LEU A 326 -16.00 25.77 -20.38
C LEU A 326 -15.11 27.01 -20.18
N GLU A 327 -15.42 27.85 -19.19
CA GLU A 327 -14.57 28.96 -18.69
C GLU A 327 -13.57 28.49 -17.63
#